data_AF-A0A1I1K9T5-F1
#
_entry.id   AF-A0A1I1K9T5-F1
#
_cell.length_a   1.000
_cell.length_b   1.000
_cell.length_c   1.000
_cell.angle_alpha   90.00
_cell.angle_beta   90.00
_cell.angle_gamma   90.00
#
_symmetry.space_group_name_H-M   'P 1'
#
loop_
_entity.id
_entity.type
_entity.pdbx_description
1 polymer ?
#
loop_
_entity_poly.entity_id
_entity_poly.type
_entity_poly.pdbx_seq_one_letter_code
_entity_poly.pdbx_strand_id
1 'polypeptide(L)'
;MYIISACLCGVNCKYNGENNLNENCAKLFREGKAVLVCPEQLGGLCTPRRPTELNDLSSEILNGNGKAMNDEGIDVTEGFLKGAYETLKIAKEVKATKAILKENSPSCGVNFVYDGSFKGDKIEGMGITAYLLTKEGIDVFSEEDLEPNRDKLVYLNQYDRNKANKRRSFKLEEDYQELETLDLTDNLGDFSDLPPKVQENVKKLMISLAEDLMGFTDIDEIAEATGLSIEEVKEVKDNEK
;
A
#
# COMPACT_ATOMS: atom_id res chain seq x y z
N MET A 1 5.32 -9.52 9.95
CA MET A 1 4.77 -8.24 9.47
C MET A 1 4.17 -8.43 8.08
N TYR A 2 3.07 -7.75 7.77
CA TYR A 2 2.53 -7.59 6.42
C TYR A 2 2.96 -6.26 5.82
N ILE A 3 3.09 -6.20 4.51
CA ILE A 3 3.07 -4.94 3.75
C ILE A 3 1.69 -4.83 3.10
N ILE A 4 1.04 -3.68 3.20
CA ILE A 4 -0.28 -3.47 2.60
C ILE A 4 -0.29 -2.21 1.74
N SER A 5 -0.88 -2.27 0.55
CA SER A 5 -1.14 -1.06 -0.24
C SER A 5 -1.94 -0.06 0.60
N ALA A 6 -1.40 1.14 0.83
CA ALA A 6 -1.99 2.14 1.73
C ALA A 6 -3.43 2.51 1.37
N CYS A 7 -3.77 2.54 0.07
CA CYS A 7 -5.14 2.78 -0.38
C CYS A 7 -6.14 1.73 0.11
N LEU A 8 -5.72 0.49 0.36
CA LEU A 8 -6.56 -0.57 0.95
C LEU A 8 -6.86 -0.32 2.42
N CYS A 9 -6.12 0.57 3.07
CA CYS A 9 -6.34 0.99 4.45
C CYS A 9 -6.89 2.41 4.51
N GLY A 10 -7.53 2.93 3.47
CA GLY A 10 -8.24 4.21 3.53
C GLY A 10 -7.40 5.46 3.24
N VAL A 11 -6.10 5.32 3.01
CA VAL A 11 -5.22 6.45 2.63
C VAL A 11 -5.55 6.94 1.23
N ASN A 12 -5.72 8.24 1.04
CA ASN A 12 -6.17 8.85 -0.21
C ASN A 12 -5.05 9.00 -1.25
N CYS A 13 -4.26 7.94 -1.45
CA CYS A 13 -3.03 7.96 -2.26
C CYS A 13 -3.21 7.47 -3.72
N LYS A 14 -4.43 7.19 -4.17
CA LYS A 14 -4.68 6.75 -5.56
C LYS A 14 -4.40 7.88 -6.54
N TYR A 15 -4.26 7.52 -7.82
CA TYR A 15 -4.08 8.50 -8.89
C TYR A 15 -5.20 9.56 -8.94
N ASN A 16 -6.43 9.19 -8.57
CA ASN A 16 -7.57 10.11 -8.52
C ASN A 16 -7.73 10.85 -7.19
N GLY A 17 -6.80 10.70 -6.23
CA GLY A 17 -6.87 11.34 -4.92
C GLY A 17 -7.85 10.70 -3.93
N GLU A 18 -8.33 9.49 -4.22
CA GLU A 18 -9.20 8.72 -3.31
C GLU A 18 -8.47 7.49 -2.75
N ASN A 19 -9.22 6.58 -2.12
CA ASN A 19 -8.73 5.31 -1.60
C ASN A 19 -9.53 4.08 -2.12
N ASN A 20 -9.15 2.90 -1.65
CA ASN A 20 -9.77 1.60 -1.94
C ASN A 20 -9.98 0.82 -0.62
N LEU A 21 -10.49 1.49 0.42
CA LEU A 21 -10.62 0.92 1.76
C LEU A 21 -11.18 -0.51 1.73
N ASN A 22 -10.43 -1.43 2.32
CA ASN A 22 -10.78 -2.82 2.56
C ASN A 22 -10.70 -3.08 4.06
N GLU A 23 -11.82 -3.38 4.70
CA GLU A 23 -11.90 -3.50 6.16
C GLU A 23 -10.99 -4.58 6.74
N ASN A 24 -10.73 -5.67 6.02
CA ASN A 24 -9.81 -6.70 6.49
C ASN A 24 -8.36 -6.20 6.51
N CYS A 25 -7.98 -5.41 5.50
CA CYS A 25 -6.67 -4.76 5.44
C CYS A 25 -6.52 -3.70 6.53
N ALA A 26 -7.50 -2.82 6.66
CA ALA A 26 -7.53 -1.79 7.71
C ALA A 26 -7.49 -2.39 9.12
N LYS A 27 -8.17 -3.52 9.33
CA LYS A 27 -8.10 -4.27 10.58
C LYS A 27 -6.69 -4.79 10.87
N LEU A 28 -6.00 -5.40 9.89
CA LEU A 28 -4.62 -5.86 10.09
C LEU A 28 -3.68 -4.73 10.49
N PHE A 29 -3.87 -3.56 9.89
CA PHE A 29 -3.12 -2.36 10.24
C PHE A 29 -3.42 -1.92 11.67
N ARG A 30 -4.70 -1.79 12.04
CA ARG A 30 -5.15 -1.46 13.40
C ARG A 30 -4.63 -2.44 14.48
N GLU A 31 -4.44 -3.71 14.12
CA GLU A 31 -3.87 -4.73 15.02
C GLU A 31 -2.33 -4.70 15.10
N GLY A 32 -1.66 -3.70 14.48
CA GLY A 32 -0.20 -3.59 14.47
C GLY A 32 0.51 -4.66 13.65
N LYS A 33 -0.22 -5.35 12.75
CA LYS A 33 0.31 -6.49 11.97
C LYS A 33 0.81 -6.09 10.59
N ALA A 34 0.60 -4.85 10.17
CA ALA A 34 0.91 -4.37 8.84
C ALA A 34 1.63 -3.02 8.86
N VAL A 35 2.49 -2.82 7.86
CA VAL A 35 3.04 -1.52 7.47
C VAL A 35 2.45 -1.14 6.12
N LEU A 36 2.04 0.12 6.00
CA LEU A 36 1.37 0.63 4.80
C LEU A 36 2.40 1.18 3.83
N VAL A 37 2.18 0.96 2.54
CA VAL A 37 3.04 1.49 1.47
C VAL A 37 2.21 1.96 0.28
N CYS A 38 2.62 3.06 -0.33
CA CYS A 38 2.19 3.44 -1.66
C CYS A 38 3.43 3.53 -2.55
N PRO A 39 3.73 2.51 -3.38
CA PRO A 39 4.95 2.51 -4.17
C PRO A 39 5.07 3.76 -5.04
N GLU A 40 3.96 4.24 -5.61
CA GLU A 40 3.94 5.41 -6.48
C GLU A 40 4.37 6.69 -5.73
N GLN A 41 3.86 6.92 -4.52
CA GLN A 41 4.29 8.05 -3.68
C GLN A 41 5.70 7.89 -3.14
N LEU A 42 6.10 6.67 -2.73
CA LEU A 42 7.49 6.38 -2.33
C LEU A 42 8.48 6.63 -3.49
N GLY A 43 8.01 6.45 -4.72
CA GLY A 43 8.69 6.79 -5.96
C GLY A 43 8.79 8.30 -6.24
N GLY A 44 8.02 9.12 -5.53
CA GLY A 44 7.95 10.57 -5.70
C GLY A 44 6.84 11.05 -6.63
N LEU A 45 5.90 10.18 -7.02
CA LEU A 45 4.72 10.61 -7.79
C LEU A 45 3.73 11.33 -6.88
N CYS A 46 3.11 12.38 -7.41
CA CYS A 46 2.11 13.18 -6.69
C CYS A 46 0.77 12.44 -6.51
N THR A 47 -0.11 13.06 -5.72
CA THR A 47 -1.50 12.65 -5.53
C THR A 47 -2.36 13.90 -5.54
N PRO A 48 -3.35 14.04 -6.45
CA PRO A 48 -3.63 13.15 -7.57
C PRO A 48 -2.51 13.16 -8.63
N ARG A 49 -2.53 12.18 -9.53
CA ARG A 49 -1.62 12.03 -10.67
C ARG A 49 -2.37 11.45 -11.87
N ARG A 50 -1.77 11.56 -13.05
CA ARG A 50 -2.34 10.99 -14.28
C ARG A 50 -2.39 9.45 -14.20
N PRO A 51 -3.44 8.79 -14.75
CA PRO A 51 -3.45 7.34 -14.89
C PRO A 51 -2.20 6.85 -15.61
N THR A 52 -1.66 5.72 -15.17
CA THR A 52 -0.49 5.07 -15.77
C THR A 52 -0.82 3.63 -16.05
N GLU A 53 -0.39 3.13 -17.21
CA GLU A 53 -0.45 1.72 -17.58
C GLU A 53 0.94 1.22 -17.98
N LEU A 54 1.14 -0.09 -17.90
CA LEU A 54 2.40 -0.71 -18.28
C LEU A 54 2.33 -1.04 -19.78
N ASN A 55 3.29 -0.54 -20.57
CA ASN A 55 3.39 -0.92 -21.98
C ASN A 55 4.15 -2.23 -22.18
N ASP A 56 4.90 -2.65 -21.16
CA ASP A 56 5.73 -3.83 -21.16
C ASP A 56 5.53 -4.62 -19.87
N LEU A 57 5.95 -5.88 -19.85
CA LEU A 57 5.90 -6.70 -18.64
C LEU A 57 6.79 -6.11 -17.54
N SER A 58 6.35 -6.21 -16.29
CA SER A 58 7.12 -5.76 -15.12
C SER A 58 8.54 -6.33 -15.07
N SER A 59 8.76 -7.54 -15.61
CA SER A 59 10.09 -8.14 -15.76
C SER A 59 11.00 -7.33 -16.69
N GLU A 60 10.48 -6.87 -17.83
CA GLU A 60 11.23 -6.08 -18.81
C GLU A 60 11.50 -4.67 -18.29
N ILE A 61 10.52 -4.06 -17.62
CA ILE A 61 10.67 -2.74 -16.99
C ILE A 61 11.80 -2.78 -15.94
N LEU A 62 11.82 -3.79 -15.07
CA LEU A 62 12.88 -3.95 -14.06
C LEU A 62 14.27 -4.20 -14.67
N ASN A 63 14.33 -4.74 -15.88
CA ASN A 63 15.58 -4.93 -16.63
C ASN A 63 15.99 -3.70 -17.47
N GLY A 64 15.19 -2.62 -17.45
CA GLY A 64 15.46 -1.39 -18.21
C GLY A 64 15.05 -1.46 -19.69
N ASN A 65 14.26 -2.47 -20.09
CA ASN A 65 13.82 -2.67 -21.48
C ASN A 65 12.36 -2.28 -21.72
N GLY A 66 11.64 -1.87 -20.68
CA GLY A 66 10.21 -1.59 -20.76
C GLY A 66 9.82 -0.25 -20.15
N LYS A 67 8.55 0.14 -20.33
CA LYS A 67 8.04 1.43 -19.89
C LYS A 67 6.71 1.36 -19.13
N ALA A 68 6.55 2.27 -18.19
CA ALA A 68 5.28 2.69 -17.62
C ALA A 68 4.98 4.10 -18.12
N MET A 69 3.89 4.25 -18.86
CA MET A 69 3.52 5.52 -19.50
C MET A 69 2.23 6.02 -18.90
N ASN A 70 2.08 7.33 -18.78
CA ASN A 70 0.79 7.93 -18.47
C ASN A 70 -0.08 8.07 -19.73
N ASP A 71 -1.34 8.44 -19.54
CA ASP A 71 -2.33 8.62 -20.62
C ASP A 71 -2.05 9.81 -21.57
N GLU A 72 -1.02 10.61 -21.30
CA GLU A 72 -0.49 11.63 -22.22
C GLU A 72 0.75 11.15 -23.00
N GLY A 73 1.19 9.91 -22.77
CA GLY A 73 2.40 9.38 -23.39
C GLY A 73 3.69 9.90 -22.76
N ILE A 74 3.65 10.34 -21.49
CA ILE A 74 4.85 10.69 -20.72
C ILE A 74 5.37 9.44 -20.01
N ASP A 75 6.67 9.21 -20.12
CA ASP A 75 7.38 8.13 -19.43
C ASP A 75 7.56 8.46 -17.95
N VAL A 76 6.93 7.66 -17.08
CA VAL A 76 6.98 7.81 -15.62
C VAL A 76 7.68 6.62 -14.95
N THR A 77 8.38 5.79 -15.74
CA THR A 77 9.00 4.53 -15.33
C THR A 77 9.93 4.68 -14.12
N GLU A 78 10.71 5.76 -14.05
CA GLU A 78 11.66 5.99 -12.97
C GLU A 78 10.97 6.06 -11.60
N GLY A 79 9.83 6.75 -11.51
CA GLY A 79 9.06 6.85 -10.27
C GLY A 79 8.56 5.49 -9.81
N PHE A 80 8.04 4.68 -10.72
CA PHE A 80 7.56 3.34 -10.42
C PHE A 80 8.68 2.40 -9.96
N LEU A 81 9.83 2.41 -10.65
CA LEU A 81 11.00 1.60 -10.28
C LEU A 81 11.52 1.99 -8.90
N LYS A 82 11.71 3.30 -8.65
CA LYS A 82 12.14 3.81 -7.35
C LYS A 82 11.17 3.38 -6.26
N GLY A 83 9.88 3.56 -6.49
CA GLY A 83 8.82 3.14 -5.58
C GLY A 83 8.84 1.66 -5.22
N ALA A 84 9.04 0.79 -6.21
CA ALA A 84 9.15 -0.64 -6.01
C ALA A 84 10.36 -1.00 -5.14
N TYR A 85 11.53 -0.42 -5.42
CA TYR A 85 12.74 -0.69 -4.63
C TYR A 85 12.65 -0.12 -3.21
N GLU A 86 12.06 1.06 -3.00
CA GLU A 86 11.82 1.58 -1.64
C GLU A 86 10.85 0.69 -0.87
N THR A 87 9.80 0.20 -1.52
CA THR A 87 8.86 -0.75 -0.90
C THR A 87 9.58 -2.04 -0.49
N LEU A 88 10.46 -2.58 -1.34
CA LEU A 88 11.25 -3.77 -1.02
C LEU A 88 12.19 -3.53 0.17
N LYS A 89 12.82 -2.36 0.27
CA LYS A 89 13.67 -2.00 1.43
C LYS A 89 12.85 -1.99 2.72
N ILE A 90 11.69 -1.33 2.72
CA ILE A 90 10.78 -1.31 3.87
C ILE A 90 10.38 -2.75 4.23
N ALA A 91 9.99 -3.56 3.24
CA ALA A 91 9.61 -4.95 3.47
C ALA A 91 10.73 -5.76 4.14
N LYS A 92 11.98 -5.58 3.72
CA LYS A 92 13.15 -6.24 4.31
C LYS A 92 13.41 -5.76 5.75
N GLU A 93 13.35 -4.46 5.98
CA GLU A 93 13.60 -3.84 7.29
C GLU A 93 12.61 -4.34 8.34
N VAL A 94 11.32 -4.34 7.98
CA VAL A 94 10.25 -4.79 8.88
C VAL A 94 10.07 -6.32 8.88
N LYS A 95 10.98 -7.04 8.21
CA LYS A 95 10.98 -8.51 8.06
C LYS A 95 9.60 -9.03 7.62
N ALA A 96 9.01 -8.33 6.65
CA ALA A 96 7.75 -8.74 6.06
C ALA A 96 7.95 -10.01 5.24
N THR A 97 7.04 -10.96 5.42
CA THR A 97 7.02 -12.22 4.65
C THR A 97 5.83 -12.28 3.70
N LYS A 98 4.88 -11.35 3.84
CA LYS A 98 3.66 -11.29 3.04
C LYS A 98 3.33 -9.86 2.66
N ALA A 99 2.76 -9.68 1.48
CA ALA A 99 2.22 -8.40 1.02
C ALA A 99 0.77 -8.58 0.53
N ILE A 100 -0.10 -7.62 0.86
CA ILE A 100 -1.47 -7.53 0.34
C ILE A 100 -1.55 -6.26 -0.50
N LEU A 101 -1.68 -6.42 -1.80
CA LEU A 101 -1.55 -5.34 -2.75
C LEU A 101 -2.82 -5.12 -3.55
N LYS A 102 -3.07 -3.86 -3.94
CA LYS A 102 -4.23 -3.47 -4.72
C LYS A 102 -4.18 -4.03 -6.16
N GLU A 103 -5.17 -4.82 -6.53
CA GLU A 103 -5.28 -5.46 -7.84
C GLU A 103 -5.40 -4.46 -8.99
N ASN A 104 -4.94 -4.84 -10.18
CA ASN A 104 -4.99 -4.07 -11.43
C ASN A 104 -4.07 -2.83 -11.49
N SER A 105 -3.43 -2.44 -10.38
CA SER A 105 -2.52 -1.29 -10.36
C SER A 105 -1.23 -1.58 -11.14
N PRO A 106 -0.69 -0.61 -11.90
CA PRO A 106 0.63 -0.73 -12.53
C PRO A 106 1.78 -0.99 -11.53
N SER A 107 1.62 -0.60 -10.25
CA SER A 107 2.56 -0.96 -9.19
C SER A 107 2.18 -2.23 -8.44
N CYS A 108 0.92 -2.31 -8.03
CA CYS A 108 0.45 -3.22 -6.98
C CYS A 108 -0.34 -4.42 -7.51
N GLY A 109 -0.73 -4.44 -8.80
CA GLY A 109 -1.51 -5.52 -9.39
C GLY A 109 -0.82 -6.88 -9.23
N VAL A 110 -1.56 -7.89 -8.84
CA VAL A 110 -1.02 -9.21 -8.46
C VAL A 110 -1.32 -10.24 -9.52
N ASN A 111 -2.54 -10.25 -10.06
CA ASN A 111 -2.93 -11.20 -11.10
C ASN A 111 -3.13 -10.52 -12.45
N PHE A 112 -3.59 -9.27 -12.46
CA PHE A 112 -3.87 -8.52 -13.68
C PHE A 112 -3.32 -7.10 -13.61
N VAL A 113 -3.03 -6.54 -14.78
CA VAL A 113 -2.76 -5.11 -15.01
C VAL A 113 -3.53 -4.65 -16.24
N TYR A 114 -3.70 -3.34 -16.42
CA TYR A 114 -4.26 -2.81 -17.66
C TYR A 114 -3.30 -3.01 -18.85
N ASP A 115 -3.86 -3.09 -20.05
CA ASP A 115 -3.16 -3.53 -21.26
C ASP A 115 -2.25 -2.48 -21.94
N GLY A 116 -2.17 -1.26 -21.39
CA GLY A 116 -1.36 -0.17 -21.93
C GLY A 116 -2.08 0.68 -22.98
N SER A 117 -3.34 0.38 -23.30
CA SER A 117 -4.13 1.08 -24.31
C SER A 117 -5.02 2.19 -23.74
N PHE A 118 -5.16 2.30 -22.41
CA PHE A 118 -6.06 3.23 -21.72
C PHE A 118 -7.55 3.05 -22.08
N LYS A 119 -7.94 1.85 -22.54
CA LYS A 119 -9.35 1.50 -22.84
C LYS A 119 -10.06 0.76 -21.72
N GLY A 120 -9.32 0.44 -20.64
CA GLY A 120 -9.84 -0.31 -19.50
C GLY A 120 -9.74 -1.83 -19.64
N ASP A 121 -9.18 -2.32 -20.74
CA ASP A 121 -8.88 -3.74 -20.94
C ASP A 121 -7.75 -4.18 -20.01
N LYS A 122 -7.83 -5.43 -19.54
CA LYS A 122 -6.89 -6.02 -18.59
C LYS A 122 -6.25 -7.26 -19.16
N ILE A 123 -4.98 -7.46 -18.84
CA ILE A 123 -4.17 -8.61 -19.22
C ILE A 123 -3.61 -9.29 -17.98
N GLU A 124 -3.35 -10.60 -18.08
CA GLU A 124 -2.65 -11.34 -17.04
C GLU A 124 -1.23 -10.77 -16.89
N GLY A 125 -0.87 -10.44 -15.65
CA GLY A 125 0.40 -9.77 -15.36
C GLY A 125 0.41 -9.16 -13.97
N MET A 126 1.61 -8.87 -13.50
CA MET A 126 1.84 -8.22 -12.21
C MET A 126 2.26 -6.77 -12.42
N GLY A 127 1.89 -5.90 -11.49
CA GLY A 127 2.49 -4.58 -11.34
C GLY A 127 3.96 -4.68 -10.89
N ILE A 128 4.70 -3.59 -11.08
CA ILE A 128 6.17 -3.56 -10.93
C ILE A 128 6.59 -3.94 -9.51
N THR A 129 5.89 -3.41 -8.50
CA THR A 129 6.21 -3.70 -7.08
C THR A 129 5.80 -5.11 -6.72
N ALA A 130 4.62 -5.56 -7.13
CA ALA A 130 4.15 -6.91 -6.86
C ALA A 130 5.10 -7.97 -7.45
N TYR A 131 5.56 -7.77 -8.68
CA TYR A 131 6.54 -8.63 -9.33
C TYR A 131 7.88 -8.64 -8.58
N LEU A 132 8.41 -7.47 -8.20
CA LEU A 132 9.68 -7.36 -7.49
C LEU A 132 9.64 -8.06 -6.13
N LEU A 133 8.60 -7.84 -5.33
CA LEU A 133 8.44 -8.49 -4.02
C LEU A 133 8.36 -10.02 -4.16
N THR A 134 7.61 -10.51 -5.16
CA THR A 134 7.50 -11.94 -5.46
C THR A 134 8.85 -12.54 -5.82
N LYS A 135 9.62 -11.87 -6.69
CA LYS A 135 10.97 -12.29 -7.08
C LYS A 135 11.93 -12.38 -5.89
N GLU A 136 11.73 -11.52 -4.88
CA GLU A 136 12.53 -11.46 -3.66
C GLU A 136 12.01 -12.39 -2.55
N GLY A 137 11.04 -13.26 -2.85
CA GLY A 137 10.57 -14.32 -1.95
C GLY A 137 9.53 -13.86 -0.91
N ILE A 138 8.87 -12.73 -1.13
CA ILE A 138 7.73 -12.29 -0.33
C ILE A 138 6.45 -12.86 -0.96
N ASP A 139 5.58 -13.48 -0.16
CA ASP A 139 4.30 -13.98 -0.64
C ASP A 139 3.36 -12.79 -0.92
N VAL A 140 2.98 -12.59 -2.18
CA VAL A 140 2.12 -11.46 -2.60
C VAL A 140 0.70 -11.95 -2.86
N PHE A 141 -0.28 -11.22 -2.34
CA PHE A 141 -1.71 -11.49 -2.46
C PHE A 141 -2.46 -10.25 -2.91
N SER A 142 -3.49 -10.44 -3.73
CA SER A 142 -4.44 -9.37 -4.00
C SER A 142 -5.41 -9.23 -2.83
N GLU A 143 -5.98 -8.03 -2.65
CA GLU A 143 -7.17 -7.84 -1.81
C GLU A 143 -8.35 -8.73 -2.23
N GLU A 144 -8.44 -9.14 -3.50
CA GLU A 144 -9.48 -10.04 -4.01
C GLU A 144 -9.28 -11.50 -3.54
N ASP A 145 -8.05 -11.89 -3.17
CA ASP A 145 -7.75 -13.23 -2.63
C ASP A 145 -8.18 -13.37 -1.15
N LEU A 146 -8.52 -12.26 -0.50
CA LEU A 146 -8.98 -12.24 0.88
C LEU A 146 -10.49 -12.51 1.01
N GLU A 147 -11.23 -12.53 -0.11
CA GLU A 147 -12.66 -12.75 -0.06
C GLU A 147 -13.02 -14.23 0.21
N PRO A 148 -13.99 -14.51 1.11
CA PRO A 148 -14.37 -15.88 1.49
C PRO A 148 -14.84 -16.81 0.37
N ASN A 149 -15.12 -16.29 -0.82
CA ASN A 149 -15.77 -16.99 -1.93
C ASN A 149 -14.85 -17.35 -3.10
N ARG A 150 -13.54 -17.04 -3.06
CA ARG A 150 -12.57 -17.54 -4.05
C ARG A 150 -11.83 -18.77 -3.53
N ASP A 151 -11.57 -19.72 -4.42
CA ASP A 151 -10.88 -20.99 -4.12
C ASP A 151 -9.44 -20.81 -3.55
N LYS A 152 -8.87 -19.61 -3.66
CA LYS A 152 -7.60 -19.22 -3.02
C LYS A 152 -7.88 -18.48 -1.71
N LEU A 153 -8.28 -19.20 -0.67
CA LEU A 153 -8.48 -18.63 0.66
C LEU A 153 -7.14 -18.40 1.37
N VAL A 154 -6.67 -17.15 1.35
CA VAL A 154 -5.47 -16.72 2.07
C VAL A 154 -5.88 -16.18 3.44
N TYR A 155 -5.73 -17.02 4.47
CA TYR A 155 -6.08 -16.63 5.84
C TYR A 155 -4.92 -15.92 6.52
N LEU A 156 -5.18 -14.69 6.96
CA LEU A 156 -4.17 -13.79 7.51
C LEU A 156 -3.75 -14.14 8.95
N ASN A 157 -4.52 -14.97 9.66
CA ASN A 157 -4.16 -15.53 10.97
C ASN A 157 -4.90 -16.85 11.29
N GLN A 158 -4.48 -17.55 12.37
CA GLN A 158 -5.10 -18.80 12.83
C GLN A 158 -6.56 -18.63 13.27
N TYR A 159 -6.92 -17.49 13.85
CA TYR A 159 -8.30 -17.21 14.27
C TYR A 159 -9.24 -17.13 13.06
N ASP A 160 -8.85 -16.46 11.97
CA ASP A 160 -9.61 -16.36 10.73
C ASP A 160 -9.64 -17.68 9.97
N ARG A 161 -8.56 -18.47 10.02
CA ARG A 161 -8.53 -19.85 9.51
C ARG A 161 -9.53 -20.75 10.25
N ASN A 162 -9.56 -20.66 11.58
CA ASN A 162 -10.48 -21.41 12.43
C ASN A 162 -11.93 -20.92 12.27
N LYS A 163 -12.13 -19.60 12.14
CA LYS A 163 -13.41 -18.95 11.87
C LYS A 163 -13.95 -19.32 10.49
N ALA A 164 -13.12 -19.46 9.47
CA ALA A 164 -13.54 -19.92 8.15
C ALA A 164 -13.89 -21.42 8.14
N ASN A 165 -13.12 -22.25 8.84
CA ASN A 165 -13.49 -23.65 9.10
C ASN A 165 -14.85 -23.73 9.84
N LYS A 166 -15.10 -22.84 10.81
CA LYS A 166 -16.40 -22.69 11.50
C LYS A 166 -17.51 -22.11 10.60
N ARG A 167 -17.24 -21.15 9.72
CA ARG A 167 -18.21 -20.54 8.77
C ARG A 167 -18.66 -21.53 7.69
N ARG A 168 -17.80 -22.48 7.30
CA ARG A 168 -18.21 -23.66 6.50
C ARG A 168 -19.23 -24.54 7.24
N SER A 169 -19.24 -24.47 8.57
CA SER A 169 -20.08 -25.26 9.46
C SER A 169 -21.34 -24.51 9.95
N PHE A 170 -21.34 -23.18 9.93
CA PHE A 170 -22.39 -22.33 10.52
C PHE A 170 -22.49 -21.02 9.71
N LYS A 171 -23.50 -20.93 8.84
CA LYS A 171 -23.96 -19.67 8.27
C LYS A 171 -24.98 -19.05 9.24
N LEU A 172 -24.93 -17.72 9.36
CA LEU A 172 -25.78 -16.78 10.11
C LEU A 172 -25.38 -16.55 11.58
N GLU A 173 -24.65 -15.47 11.85
CA GLU A 173 -25.17 -14.22 12.46
C GLU A 173 -24.02 -13.24 12.77
N GLU A 174 -24.31 -11.95 12.67
CA GLU A 174 -23.41 -10.80 12.77
C GLU A 174 -23.24 -10.32 14.22
N ASP A 175 -22.09 -9.72 14.54
CA ASP A 175 -22.00 -8.63 15.52
C ASP A 175 -20.64 -7.90 15.37
N TYR A 176 -20.71 -6.56 15.36
CA TYR A 176 -19.58 -5.62 15.36
C TYR A 176 -19.41 -5.04 16.77
N GLN A 177 -18.17 -4.94 17.26
CA GLN A 177 -17.84 -4.26 18.53
C GLN A 177 -16.77 -3.17 18.34
N GLU A 178 -16.84 -2.17 19.21
CA GLU A 178 -16.23 -0.82 19.19
C GLU A 178 -14.70 -0.77 19.02
N LEU A 179 -14.24 0.30 18.36
CA LEU A 179 -12.84 0.63 18.05
C LEU A 179 -12.12 1.24 19.26
N GLU A 180 -11.06 0.59 19.74
CA GLU A 180 -10.03 1.20 20.59
C GLU A 180 -9.11 2.09 19.73
N THR A 181 -8.66 3.21 20.31
CA THR A 181 -7.77 4.20 19.69
C THR A 181 -6.45 3.59 19.27
N LEU A 182 -6.08 3.74 17.99
CA LEU A 182 -4.85 3.23 17.38
C LEU A 182 -3.67 4.18 17.63
N ASP A 183 -2.64 3.73 18.33
CA ASP A 183 -1.35 4.40 18.44
C ASP A 183 -0.46 3.99 17.24
N LEU A 184 -0.15 4.93 16.36
CA LEU A 184 0.65 4.67 15.14
C LEU A 184 2.13 4.43 15.44
N THR A 185 2.60 4.74 16.66
CA THR A 185 4.01 4.71 17.04
C THR A 185 4.46 3.39 17.67
N ASP A 186 3.52 2.57 18.15
CA ASP A 186 3.78 1.36 18.94
C ASP A 186 4.62 0.27 18.24
N ASN A 187 4.80 0.36 16.90
CA ASN A 187 5.58 -0.61 16.12
C ASN A 187 6.63 0.01 15.18
N LEU A 188 6.85 1.33 15.26
CA LEU A 188 7.82 2.01 14.41
C LEU A 188 9.19 2.02 15.12
N GLY A 189 10.12 1.19 14.64
CA GLY A 189 11.51 1.26 15.06
C GLY A 189 12.17 2.58 14.65
N ASP A 190 13.28 2.93 15.30
CA ASP A 190 14.06 4.14 15.02
C ASP A 190 14.47 4.21 13.53
N PHE A 191 13.86 5.15 12.79
CA PHE A 191 14.07 5.33 11.35
C PHE A 191 15.29 6.19 11.01
N SER A 192 16.10 6.57 12.00
CA SER A 192 17.28 7.42 11.81
C SER A 192 18.32 6.85 10.85
N ASP A 193 18.34 5.53 10.63
CA ASP A 193 19.23 4.84 9.70
C ASP A 193 18.78 4.86 8.22
N LEU A 194 17.58 5.36 7.91
CA LEU A 194 17.09 5.44 6.53
C LEU A 194 17.77 6.59 5.74
N PRO A 195 17.92 6.49 4.41
CA PRO A 195 18.39 7.63 3.61
C PRO A 195 17.49 8.86 3.81
N PRO A 196 18.03 10.11 3.79
CA PRO A 196 17.26 11.31 4.13
C PRO A 196 15.96 11.48 3.34
N LYS A 197 15.98 11.12 2.04
CA LYS A 197 14.78 11.21 1.20
C LYS A 197 13.70 10.19 1.57
N VAL A 198 14.11 9.03 2.10
CA VAL A 198 13.19 7.99 2.56
C VAL A 198 12.56 8.41 3.88
N GLN A 199 13.34 8.99 4.79
CA GLN A 199 12.81 9.57 6.03
C GLN A 199 11.73 10.63 5.74
N GLU A 200 11.97 11.52 4.76
CA GLU A 200 10.99 12.51 4.32
C GLU A 200 9.70 11.87 3.78
N ASN A 201 9.82 10.83 2.97
CA ASN A 201 8.66 10.11 2.42
C ASN A 201 7.87 9.34 3.49
N VAL A 202 8.55 8.78 4.48
CA VAL A 202 7.90 8.12 5.63
C VAL A 202 7.13 9.15 6.45
N LYS A 203 7.71 10.32 6.73
CA LYS A 203 7.00 11.42 7.42
C LYS A 203 5.74 11.85 6.68
N LYS A 204 5.81 12.01 5.35
CA LYS A 204 4.65 12.30 4.49
C LYS A 204 3.54 11.26 4.63
N LEU A 205 3.93 9.99 4.57
CA LEU A 205 2.98 8.89 4.75
C LEU A 205 2.34 8.92 6.14
N MET A 206 3.12 9.16 7.20
CA MET A 206 2.60 9.23 8.57
C MET A 206 1.61 10.38 8.77
N ILE A 207 1.90 11.55 8.22
CA ILE A 207 1.00 12.71 8.27
C ILE A 207 -0.29 12.42 7.50
N SER A 208 -0.19 11.88 6.27
CA SER A 208 -1.36 11.47 5.49
C SER A 208 -2.18 10.39 6.21
N LEU A 209 -1.55 9.49 6.95
CA LEU A 209 -2.25 8.50 7.79
C LEU A 209 -3.03 9.17 8.91
N ALA A 210 -2.44 10.10 9.65
CA ALA A 210 -3.12 10.80 10.74
C ALA A 210 -4.34 11.61 10.21
N GLU A 211 -4.20 12.25 9.06
CA GLU A 211 -5.28 13.03 8.45
C GLU A 211 -6.38 12.14 7.86
N ASP A 212 -6.03 11.19 7.00
CA ASP A 212 -7.00 10.41 6.23
C ASP A 212 -7.70 9.32 7.07
N LEU A 213 -6.97 8.66 7.98
CA LEU A 213 -7.52 7.55 8.77
C LEU A 213 -8.13 7.99 10.09
N MET A 214 -7.52 8.97 10.75
CA MET A 214 -7.93 9.38 12.08
C MET A 214 -8.77 10.68 12.04
N GLY A 215 -8.79 11.37 10.89
CA GLY A 215 -9.57 12.59 10.70
C GLY A 215 -8.96 13.80 11.39
N PHE A 216 -7.69 13.74 11.80
CA PHE A 216 -7.02 14.86 12.44
C PHE A 216 -6.76 15.97 11.42
N THR A 217 -7.10 17.19 11.82
CA THR A 217 -6.88 18.38 10.96
C THR A 217 -5.99 19.41 11.63
N ASP A 218 -5.86 19.32 12.95
CA ASP A 218 -4.98 20.17 13.74
C ASP A 218 -3.55 19.62 13.75
N ILE A 219 -2.56 20.52 13.68
CA ILE A 219 -1.14 20.14 13.61
C ILE A 219 -0.70 19.46 14.91
N ASP A 220 -1.25 19.88 16.05
CA ASP A 220 -0.88 19.33 17.35
C ASP A 220 -1.40 17.89 17.47
N GLU A 221 -2.62 17.61 17.00
CA GLU A 221 -3.21 16.26 16.95
C GLU A 221 -2.41 15.34 16.00
N ILE A 222 -2.00 15.85 14.84
CA ILE A 222 -1.17 15.09 13.88
C ILE A 222 0.20 14.80 14.47
N ALA A 223 0.85 15.77 15.12
CA ALA A 223 2.15 15.59 15.77
C ALA A 223 2.09 14.53 16.88
N GLU A 224 1.05 14.58 17.71
CA GLU A 224 0.81 13.58 18.76
C GLU A 224 0.58 12.18 18.17
N ALA A 225 -0.30 12.05 17.18
CA ALA A 225 -0.63 10.76 16.56
C ALA A 225 0.55 10.14 15.79
N THR A 226 1.43 10.96 15.23
CA THR A 226 2.57 10.49 14.42
C THR A 226 3.87 10.38 15.22
N GLY A 227 3.96 10.98 16.40
CA GLY A 227 5.21 11.11 17.16
C GLY A 227 6.24 12.06 16.53
N LEU A 228 5.85 12.84 15.51
CA LEU A 228 6.69 13.86 14.88
C LEU A 228 6.65 15.17 15.66
N SER A 229 7.68 16.01 15.52
CA SER A 229 7.60 17.38 16.05
C SER A 229 6.63 18.23 15.23
N ILE A 230 6.05 19.25 15.87
CA ILE A 230 5.17 20.23 15.22
C ILE A 230 5.89 20.90 14.02
N GLU A 231 7.19 21.15 14.14
CA GLU A 231 8.02 21.70 13.07
C GLU A 231 8.16 20.73 11.90
N GLU A 232 8.37 19.44 12.16
CA GLU A 232 8.46 18.42 11.11
C GLU A 232 7.14 18.27 10.35
N VAL A 233 6.00 18.31 11.06
CA VAL A 233 4.67 18.28 10.44
C VAL A 233 4.46 19.50 9.55
N LYS A 234 4.82 20.70 10.03
CA LYS A 234 4.72 21.94 9.23
C LYS A 234 5.60 21.90 7.99
N GLU A 235 6.87 21.50 8.15
CA GLU A 235 7.83 21.43 7.05
C GLU A 235 7.34 20.48 5.95
N VAL A 236 6.79 19.33 6.31
CA VAL A 236 6.24 18.39 5.33
C VAL A 236 5.02 18.97 4.62
N LYS A 237 4.07 19.57 5.36
CA LYS A 237 2.84 20.14 4.78
C LYS A 237 3.09 21.37 3.91
N ASP A 238 4.11 22.18 4.21
CA ASP A 238 4.46 23.34 3.40
C ASP A 238 5.20 22.95 2.11
N ASN A 239 5.90 21.82 2.09
CA ASN A 239 6.57 21.28 0.90
C ASN A 239 5.63 20.52 -0.07
N GLU A 240 4.35 20.34 0.28
CA GLU A 240 3.32 19.72 -0.56
C GLU A 240 2.44 20.73 -1.33
N LYS A 241 2.64 22.04 -1.11
CA LYS A 241 1.99 23.13 -1.87
C LYS A 241 2.83 23.59 -3.06
#